data_AF-A0A2V7WBP2-F1
#
_entry.id   AF-A0A2V7WBP2-F1
#
_cell.length_a   1.000
_cell.length_b   1.000
_cell.length_c   1.000
_cell.angle_alpha   90.00
_cell.angle_beta   90.00
_cell.angle_gamma   90.00
#
_symmetry.space_group_name_H-M   'P 1'
#
loop_
_entity.id
_entity.type
_entity.pdbx_description
1 polymer ?
#
loop_
_entity_poly.entity_id
_entity_poly.type
_entity_poly.pdbx_seq_one_letter_code
_entity_poly.pdbx_strand_id
1 'polypeptide(L)'
;MGVFPNSTATFSYDTDTMIAEFRTFLTKTNALALAVGVIIGAAVGNIVSALAADVLMPIIGLALPGGNWREAKIVLSHSNDATGKIVENAIQYGHFIGTMIDFLIVSAVLFLIIRTLVKPPKAEAPEPMKQCPQCLEMIPSAAKKCRACTSVV
;
A
#
# COMPACT_ATOMS: atom_id res chain seq x y z
N MET A 1 44.07 17.68 -41.18
CA MET A 1 44.66 16.42 -40.68
C MET A 1 45.18 16.73 -39.27
N GLY A 2 44.48 16.53 -38.16
CA GLY A 2 43.39 15.60 -37.87
C GLY A 2 43.93 14.48 -36.98
N VAL A 3 44.04 14.71 -35.67
CA VAL A 3 44.05 13.66 -34.63
C VAL A 3 43.53 14.29 -33.31
N PHE A 4 42.23 14.18 -33.05
CA PHE A 4 41.70 14.29 -31.70
C PHE A 4 41.96 12.95 -30.99
N PRO A 5 42.59 12.91 -29.81
CA PRO A 5 42.69 11.67 -29.06
C PRO A 5 41.30 11.31 -28.53
N ASN A 6 40.74 10.26 -29.12
CA ASN A 6 39.59 9.51 -28.66
C ASN A 6 39.92 8.91 -27.28
N SER A 7 39.54 9.59 -26.21
CA SER A 7 39.48 9.01 -24.86
C SER A 7 38.02 8.79 -24.51
N THR A 8 37.54 7.63 -24.91
CA THR A 8 36.33 7.00 -24.38
C THR A 8 36.47 6.91 -22.87
N ALA A 9 35.82 7.81 -22.13
CA ALA A 9 35.53 7.61 -20.72
C ALA A 9 34.60 6.40 -20.62
N THR A 10 35.18 5.22 -20.49
CA THR A 10 34.47 4.02 -20.07
C THR A 10 34.03 4.27 -18.63
N PHE A 11 32.78 4.68 -18.47
CA PHE A 11 32.05 4.63 -17.22
C PHE A 11 31.92 3.16 -16.80
N SER A 12 33.00 2.57 -16.30
CA SER A 12 32.95 1.30 -15.58
C SER A 12 32.28 1.58 -14.25
N TYR A 13 30.96 1.47 -14.23
CA TYR A 13 30.24 1.22 -13.00
C TYR A 13 30.55 -0.21 -12.59
N ASP A 14 31.40 -0.34 -11.58
CA ASP A 14 31.65 -1.61 -10.92
C ASP A 14 30.35 -2.01 -10.20
N THR A 15 29.53 -2.86 -10.83
CA THR A 15 28.20 -3.25 -10.35
C THR A 15 28.22 -3.75 -8.90
N ASP A 16 29.35 -4.32 -8.47
CA ASP A 16 29.53 -4.83 -7.12
C ASP A 16 29.54 -3.69 -6.07
N THR A 17 30.03 -2.51 -6.41
CA THR A 17 30.03 -1.34 -5.50
C THR A 17 28.64 -0.73 -5.34
N MET A 18 27.88 -0.60 -6.43
CA MET A 18 26.51 -0.06 -6.40
C MET A 18 25.52 -0.99 -5.69
N ILE A 19 25.65 -2.30 -5.89
CA ILE A 19 24.81 -3.29 -5.19
C ILE A 19 25.13 -3.30 -3.69
N ALA A 20 26.40 -3.13 -3.30
CA ALA A 20 26.79 -3.03 -1.90
C ALA A 20 26.26 -1.74 -1.24
N GLU A 21 26.34 -0.61 -1.93
CA GLU A 21 25.78 0.67 -1.47
C GLU A 21 24.25 0.62 -1.37
N PHE A 22 23.57 0.01 -2.33
CA PHE A 22 22.12 -0.17 -2.31
C PHE A 22 21.67 -1.11 -1.17
N ARG A 23 22.37 -2.22 -0.93
CA ARG A 23 22.12 -3.09 0.23
C ARG A 23 22.34 -2.35 1.55
N THR A 24 23.37 -1.51 1.63
CA THR A 24 23.66 -0.70 2.82
C THR A 24 22.58 0.37 3.05
N PHE A 25 22.03 0.94 1.97
CA PHE A 25 20.91 1.88 2.02
C PHE A 25 19.61 1.21 2.50
N LEU A 26 19.28 0.04 1.95
CA LEU A 26 18.08 -0.73 2.32
C LEU A 26 18.10 -1.24 3.77
N THR A 27 19.28 -1.56 4.30
CA THR A 27 19.43 -2.06 5.68
C THR A 27 19.51 -0.94 6.72
N LYS A 28 19.99 0.26 6.34
CA LYS A 28 20.00 1.43 7.23
C LYS A 28 18.68 2.18 7.30
N THR A 29 17.86 2.11 6.26
CA THR A 29 16.57 2.81 6.21
C THR A 29 15.44 1.83 6.52
N ASN A 30 14.40 2.28 7.22
CA ASN A 30 13.14 1.52 7.38
C ASN A 30 12.37 1.36 6.04
N ALA A 31 13.03 1.61 4.91
CA ALA A 31 12.47 1.52 3.56
C ALA A 31 12.07 0.09 3.20
N LEU A 32 12.81 -0.92 3.69
CA LEU A 32 12.48 -2.32 3.41
C LEU A 32 11.13 -2.71 4.04
N ALA A 33 10.86 -2.33 5.30
CA ALA A 33 9.60 -2.63 5.95
C ALA A 33 8.42 -1.88 5.29
N LEU A 34 8.65 -0.62 4.89
CA LEU A 34 7.67 0.16 4.13
C LEU A 34 7.36 -0.53 2.78
N ALA A 35 8.39 -0.89 2.02
CA ALA A 35 8.24 -1.52 0.71
C ALA A 35 7.47 -2.84 0.79
N VAL A 36 7.82 -3.69 1.76
CA VAL A 36 7.10 -4.96 2.01
C VAL A 36 5.66 -4.68 2.41
N GLY A 37 5.42 -3.68 3.27
CA GLY A 37 4.08 -3.26 3.68
C GLY A 37 3.19 -2.83 2.50
N VAL A 38 3.73 -2.06 1.55
CA VAL A 38 2.98 -1.61 0.36
C VAL A 38 2.66 -2.78 -0.57
N ILE A 39 3.62 -3.68 -0.81
CA ILE A 39 3.43 -4.84 -1.69
C ILE A 39 2.36 -5.79 -1.12
N ILE A 40 2.45 -6.09 0.18
CA ILE A 40 1.46 -6.93 0.86
C ILE A 40 0.09 -6.23 0.88
N GLY A 41 0.06 -4.92 1.17
CA GLY A 41 -1.17 -4.13 1.16
C GLY A 41 -1.88 -4.15 -0.20
N ALA A 42 -1.13 -4.00 -1.29
CA ALA A 42 -1.67 -4.08 -2.64
C ALA A 42 -2.22 -5.48 -2.97
N ALA A 43 -1.51 -6.54 -2.60
CA ALA A 43 -1.96 -7.91 -2.81
C ALA A 43 -3.25 -8.22 -2.05
N VAL A 44 -3.35 -7.82 -0.78
CA VAL A 44 -4.57 -7.99 0.03
C VAL A 44 -5.73 -7.18 -0.53
N GLY A 45 -5.49 -5.94 -0.97
CA GLY A 45 -6.50 -5.12 -1.63
C GLY A 45 -7.10 -5.80 -2.86
N ASN A 46 -6.26 -6.44 -3.69
CA ASN A 46 -6.73 -7.19 -4.86
C ASN A 46 -7.60 -8.40 -4.48
N ILE A 47 -7.23 -9.15 -3.44
CA ILE A 47 -8.01 -10.30 -2.97
C ILE A 47 -9.40 -9.85 -2.48
N VAL A 48 -9.46 -8.76 -1.70
CA VAL A 48 -10.74 -8.24 -1.21
C VAL A 48 -11.58 -7.70 -2.36
N SER A 49 -10.96 -7.04 -3.33
CA SER A 49 -11.64 -6.51 -4.53
C SER A 49 -12.20 -7.63 -5.39
N ALA A 50 -11.44 -8.71 -5.61
CA ALA A 50 -11.90 -9.90 -6.33
C ALA A 50 -13.05 -10.59 -5.59
N LEU A 51 -12.95 -10.77 -4.27
CA LEU A 51 -14.03 -11.33 -3.46
C LEU A 51 -15.30 -10.47 -3.56
N ALA A 52 -15.16 -9.15 -3.51
CA ALA A 52 -16.30 -8.25 -3.62
C ALA A 52 -16.93 -8.33 -5.03
N ALA A 53 -16.11 -8.28 -6.07
CA ALA A 53 -16.55 -8.41 -7.44
C ALA A 53 -17.28 -9.75 -7.68
N ASP A 54 -16.64 -10.87 -7.35
CA ASP A 54 -17.10 -12.21 -7.72
C ASP A 54 -18.27 -12.71 -6.86
N VAL A 55 -18.41 -12.24 -5.61
CA VAL A 55 -19.49 -12.67 -4.71
C VAL A 55 -20.63 -11.67 -4.68
N LEU A 56 -20.36 -10.37 -4.65
CA LEU A 56 -21.43 -9.38 -4.47
C LEU A 56 -22.06 -8.90 -5.76
N MET A 57 -21.31 -8.75 -6.86
CA MET A 57 -21.94 -8.35 -8.12
C MET A 57 -23.04 -9.33 -8.56
N PRO A 58 -22.88 -10.66 -8.41
CA PRO A 58 -23.97 -11.61 -8.68
C PRO A 58 -25.16 -11.45 -7.72
N ILE A 59 -24.92 -11.25 -6.42
CA ILE A 59 -25.98 -11.09 -5.41
C ILE A 59 -26.78 -9.79 -5.64
N ILE A 60 -26.09 -8.69 -5.94
CA ILE A 60 -26.72 -7.41 -6.25
C ILE A 60 -27.43 -7.47 -7.61
N GLY A 61 -26.85 -8.18 -8.58
CA GLY A 61 -27.47 -8.44 -9.88
C GLY A 61 -28.75 -9.29 -9.81
N LEU A 62 -28.86 -10.16 -8.82
CA LEU A 62 -30.10 -10.90 -8.50
C LEU A 62 -31.17 -10.00 -7.86
N ALA A 63 -30.77 -9.02 -7.05
CA ALA A 63 -31.70 -8.12 -6.36
C ALA A 63 -32.27 -7.01 -7.27
N LEU A 64 -31.51 -6.56 -8.28
CA LEU A 64 -31.98 -5.63 -9.31
C LEU A 64 -31.97 -6.36 -10.67
N PRO A 65 -33.08 -7.00 -11.08
CA PRO A 65 -33.17 -7.65 -12.38
C PRO A 65 -33.03 -6.60 -13.47
N GLY A 66 -31.82 -6.47 -14.01
CA GLY A 66 -31.53 -5.47 -15.01
C GLY A 66 -30.07 -5.09 -15.14
N GLY A 67 -29.24 -5.07 -14.08
CA GLY A 67 -27.79 -4.73 -14.17
C GLY A 67 -27.42 -3.32 -14.69
N ASN A 68 -28.35 -2.64 -15.38
CA ASN A 68 -28.14 -1.47 -16.21
C ASN A 68 -27.96 -0.17 -15.42
N TRP A 69 -28.13 -0.19 -14.10
CA TRP A 69 -27.91 0.98 -13.26
C TRP A 69 -26.43 1.38 -13.20
N ARG A 70 -25.52 0.41 -13.42
CA ARG A 70 -24.07 0.67 -13.57
C ARG A 70 -23.73 1.31 -14.92
N GLU A 71 -24.52 1.02 -15.94
CA GLU A 71 -24.35 1.49 -17.32
C GLU A 71 -25.12 2.78 -17.59
N ALA A 72 -25.85 3.26 -16.58
CA ALA A 72 -26.61 4.48 -16.65
C ALA A 72 -25.68 5.66 -16.99
N LYS A 73 -25.83 6.16 -18.21
CA LYS A 73 -25.03 7.23 -18.79
C LYS A 73 -25.94 8.37 -19.20
N ILE A 74 -25.55 9.60 -18.86
CA ILE A 74 -26.14 10.82 -19.44
C ILE A 74 -25.19 11.25 -20.55
N VAL A 75 -25.65 11.14 -21.81
CA VAL A 75 -24.90 11.62 -22.98
C VAL A 75 -25.05 13.14 -23.02
N LEU A 76 -23.95 13.89 -22.84
CA LEU A 76 -24.00 15.36 -22.82
C LEU A 76 -23.83 15.95 -24.22
N SER A 77 -23.04 15.29 -25.08
CA SER A 77 -22.83 15.73 -26.46
C SER A 77 -22.38 14.56 -27.34
N HIS A 78 -22.84 14.53 -28.60
CA HIS A 78 -22.21 13.77 -29.67
C HIS A 78 -21.15 14.66 -30.31
N SER A 79 -19.86 14.37 -30.12
CA SER A 79 -18.79 15.06 -30.83
C SER A 79 -18.17 14.11 -31.85
N ASN A 80 -18.06 14.56 -33.10
CA ASN A 80 -17.38 13.81 -34.14
C ASN A 80 -15.87 14.07 -34.04
N ASP A 81 -15.06 13.01 -33.92
CA ASP A 81 -13.61 13.12 -34.08
C ASP A 81 -13.26 13.42 -35.55
N ALA A 82 -12.05 13.95 -35.77
CA ALA A 82 -11.51 14.27 -37.11
C ALA A 82 -11.45 13.08 -38.08
N THR A 83 -11.73 11.86 -37.61
CA THR A 83 -11.79 10.60 -38.38
C THR A 83 -13.22 10.10 -38.62
N GLY A 84 -14.26 10.90 -38.32
CA GLY A 84 -15.66 10.53 -38.55
C GLY A 84 -16.23 9.49 -37.60
N LYS A 85 -15.56 9.22 -36.47
CA LYS A 85 -16.12 8.40 -35.38
C LYS A 85 -16.90 9.30 -34.42
N ILE A 86 -18.14 8.90 -34.13
CA ILE A 86 -18.98 9.55 -33.12
C ILE A 86 -18.37 9.22 -31.76
N VAL A 87 -17.73 10.20 -31.14
CA VAL A 87 -17.28 10.09 -29.75
C VAL A 87 -18.42 10.61 -28.89
N GLU A 88 -19.16 9.69 -28.28
CA GLU A 88 -20.20 10.02 -27.31
C GLU A 88 -19.53 10.47 -26.01
N ASN A 89 -19.59 11.76 -25.69
CA ASN A 89 -19.11 12.24 -24.41
C ASN A 89 -20.25 12.09 -23.38
N ALA A 90 -20.23 10.96 -22.67
CA ALA A 90 -21.28 10.57 -21.73
C ALA A 90 -20.75 10.52 -20.29
N ILE A 91 -21.43 11.19 -19.36
CA ILE A 91 -21.17 11.02 -17.92
C ILE A 91 -21.82 9.70 -17.49
N GLN A 92 -20.97 8.71 -17.23
CA GLN A 92 -21.34 7.40 -16.72
C GLN A 92 -21.56 7.47 -15.21
N TYR A 93 -22.61 8.17 -14.77
CA TYR A 93 -22.94 8.31 -13.35
C TYR A 93 -23.25 6.95 -12.69
N GLY A 94 -23.78 5.99 -13.46
CA GLY A 94 -23.99 4.63 -13.03
C GLY A 94 -22.69 3.93 -12.61
N HIS A 95 -21.61 4.15 -13.36
CA HIS A 95 -20.31 3.56 -13.06
C HIS A 95 -19.72 4.16 -11.78
N PHE A 96 -19.86 5.48 -11.61
CA PHE A 96 -19.38 6.18 -10.42
C PHE A 96 -20.10 5.74 -9.12
N ILE A 97 -21.43 5.69 -9.14
CA ILE A 97 -22.22 5.19 -8.00
C ILE A 97 -21.85 3.74 -7.71
N GLY A 98 -21.60 2.98 -8.78
CA GLY A 98 -21.11 1.63 -8.69
C GLY A 98 -19.80 1.50 -7.92
N THR A 99 -18.74 2.16 -8.40
CA THR A 99 -17.42 2.10 -7.76
C THR A 99 -17.44 2.63 -6.32
N MET A 100 -18.33 3.57 -6.02
CA MET A 100 -18.53 4.06 -4.65
C MET A 100 -19.15 3.00 -3.72
N ILE A 101 -20.12 2.21 -4.22
CA ILE A 101 -20.67 1.07 -3.48
C ILE A 101 -19.61 -0.02 -3.30
N ASP A 102 -18.82 -0.32 -4.33
CA ASP A 102 -17.74 -1.31 -4.22
C ASP A 102 -16.72 -0.91 -3.16
N PHE A 103 -16.34 0.37 -3.11
CA PHE A 103 -15.43 0.88 -2.08
C PHE A 103 -16.00 0.73 -0.66
N LEU A 104 -17.28 1.08 -0.46
CA LEU A 104 -17.97 0.89 0.81
C LEU A 104 -17.97 -0.57 1.26
N ILE A 105 -18.17 -1.50 0.32
CA ILE A 105 -18.21 -2.91 0.67
C ILE A 105 -16.80 -3.48 0.87
N VAL A 106 -15.83 -3.17 0.01
CA VAL A 106 -14.43 -3.58 0.18
C VAL A 106 -13.88 -3.12 1.53
N SER A 107 -14.16 -1.88 1.93
CA SER A 107 -13.75 -1.37 3.25
C SER A 107 -14.45 -2.11 4.41
N ALA A 108 -15.73 -2.44 4.28
CA ALA A 108 -16.47 -3.22 5.27
C ALA A 108 -15.94 -4.66 5.40
N VAL A 109 -15.64 -5.33 4.28
CA VAL A 109 -15.07 -6.67 4.26
C VAL A 109 -13.66 -6.67 4.85
N LEU A 110 -12.81 -5.71 4.46
CA LEU A 110 -11.48 -5.55 5.03
C LEU A 110 -11.55 -5.33 6.54
N PHE A 111 -12.49 -4.50 7.01
CA PHE A 111 -12.73 -4.28 8.44
C PHE A 111 -13.13 -5.56 9.17
N LEU A 112 -14.02 -6.37 8.60
CA LEU A 112 -14.43 -7.66 9.19
C LEU A 112 -13.26 -8.65 9.24
N ILE A 113 -12.45 -8.73 8.18
CA ILE A 113 -11.27 -9.61 8.12
C ILE A 113 -10.25 -9.19 9.17
N ILE A 114 -9.92 -7.90 9.26
CA ILE A 114 -8.99 -7.40 10.28
C ILE A 114 -9.56 -7.64 11.67
N ARG A 115 -10.85 -7.37 11.90
CA ARG A 115 -11.48 -7.60 13.21
C ARG A 115 -11.50 -9.07 13.64
N THR A 116 -11.58 -10.00 12.69
CA THR A 116 -11.61 -11.45 12.99
C THR A 116 -10.23 -12.05 13.14
N LEU A 117 -9.27 -11.66 12.30
CA LEU A 117 -7.90 -12.15 12.33
C LEU A 117 -7.05 -11.44 13.39
N VAL A 118 -7.16 -10.11 13.48
CA VAL A 118 -6.55 -9.30 14.53
C VAL A 118 -7.51 -9.27 15.70
N LYS A 119 -7.54 -10.36 16.48
CA LYS A 119 -8.00 -10.25 17.88
C LYS A 119 -7.19 -9.11 18.49
N PRO A 120 -7.82 -8.10 19.11
CA PRO A 120 -7.05 -7.05 19.77
C PRO A 120 -6.08 -7.77 20.70
N PRO A 121 -4.76 -7.64 20.51
CA PRO A 121 -3.83 -8.19 21.47
C PRO A 121 -4.28 -7.59 22.80
N LYS A 122 -4.60 -8.45 23.77
CA LYS A 122 -4.75 -8.01 25.16
C LYS A 122 -3.54 -7.14 25.38
N ALA A 123 -3.75 -5.83 25.59
CA ALA A 123 -2.67 -4.87 25.59
C ALA A 123 -1.62 -5.36 26.59
N GLU A 124 -0.58 -6.02 26.08
CA GLU A 124 0.72 -6.04 26.73
C GLU A 124 1.15 -4.60 26.55
N ALA A 125 0.67 -3.78 27.49
CA ALA A 125 1.10 -2.42 27.66
C ALA A 125 2.62 -2.47 27.54
N PRO A 126 3.23 -1.65 26.67
CA PRO A 126 4.69 -1.59 26.58
C PRO A 126 5.20 -1.51 28.01
N GLU A 127 5.99 -2.50 28.43
CA GLU A 127 6.39 -2.64 29.83
C GLU A 127 6.84 -1.26 30.31
N PRO A 128 6.27 -0.73 31.40
CA PRO A 128 6.51 0.66 31.78
C PRO A 128 8.01 0.90 31.80
N MET A 129 8.52 1.84 31.01
CA MET A 129 9.96 2.07 30.94
C MET A 129 10.33 3.02 32.07
N LYS A 130 11.33 2.65 32.88
CA LYS A 130 11.93 3.52 33.89
C LYS A 130 13.25 4.06 33.36
N GLN A 131 13.57 5.30 33.70
CA GLN A 131 14.90 5.84 33.48
C GLN A 131 15.82 5.36 34.59
N CYS A 132 16.95 4.78 34.20
CA CYS A 132 17.99 4.41 35.16
C CYS A 132 18.55 5.68 35.83
N PRO A 133 18.57 5.79 37.17
CA PRO A 133 19.01 7.00 37.87
C PRO A 133 20.51 7.31 37.70
N GLN A 134 21.31 6.32 37.29
CA GLN A 134 22.76 6.45 37.18
C GLN A 134 23.27 6.72 35.76
N CYS A 135 22.60 6.20 34.73
CA CYS A 135 23.04 6.33 33.33
C CYS A 135 21.97 6.90 32.40
N LEU A 136 20.78 7.23 32.93
CA LEU A 136 19.64 7.82 32.20
C LEU A 136 19.14 6.98 31.00
N GLU A 137 19.58 5.73 30.89
CA GLU A 137 19.12 4.79 29.88
C GLU A 137 17.68 4.34 30.17
N MET A 138 16.88 4.16 29.11
CA MET A 138 15.52 3.63 29.20
C MET A 138 15.56 2.12 29.38
N ILE A 139 15.18 1.64 30.57
CA ILE A 139 15.13 0.21 30.89
C ILE A 139 13.68 -0.25 31.17
N PRO A 140 13.35 -1.53 30.92
CA PRO A 140 12.05 -2.06 31.31
C PRO A 140 11.90 -2.03 32.83
N SER A 141 10.74 -1.60 33.34
CA SER A 141 10.48 -1.46 34.80
C SER A 141 10.66 -2.72 35.63
N ALA A 142 10.66 -3.89 34.98
CA ALA A 142 10.92 -5.18 35.61
C ALA A 142 12.42 -5.51 35.77
N ALA A 143 13.33 -4.74 35.17
CA ALA A 143 14.77 -4.99 35.24
C ALA A 143 15.36 -4.55 36.59
N LYS A 144 15.95 -5.50 37.32
CA LYS A 144 16.68 -5.26 38.59
C LYS A 144 18.11 -4.77 38.39
N LYS A 145 18.65 -4.85 37.17
CA LYS A 145 20.00 -4.43 36.81
C LYS A 145 19.98 -3.75 35.45
N CYS A 146 20.65 -2.60 35.34
CA CYS A 146 20.79 -1.90 34.07
C CYS A 146 21.78 -2.64 33.15
N ARG A 147 21.45 -2.80 31.87
CA ARG A 147 22.34 -3.42 30.87
C ARG A 147 23.52 -2.52 30.51
N ALA A 148 23.33 -1.20 30.49
CA ALA A 148 24.34 -0.23 30.06
C ALA A 148 25.41 0.00 31.12
N CYS A 149 25.01 0.17 32.39
CA CYS A 149 25.92 0.52 33.48
C CYS A 149 26.06 -0.56 34.57
N THR A 150 25.39 -1.71 34.43
CA THR A 150 25.41 -2.84 35.40
C THR A 150 24.99 -2.51 36.84
N SER A 151 24.49 -1.30 37.07
CA SER A 151 24.04 -0.87 38.38
C SER A 151 22.65 -1.42 38.70
N VAL A 152 22.32 -1.45 39.99
CA VAL A 152 21.01 -1.92 40.48
C VAL A 152 20.01 -0.78 40.27
N VAL A 153 18.87 -1.09 39.63
CA VAL A 153 17.79 -0.14 39.30
C VAL A 153 16.47 -0.58 39.88
#